data_AF-A0A7W1S9N8-F1
#
_entry.id   AF-A0A7W1S9N8-F1
#
_cell.length_a   1.000
_cell.length_b   1.000
_cell.length_c   1.000
_cell.angle_alpha   90.00
_cell.angle_beta   90.00
_cell.angle_gamma   90.00
#
_symmetry.space_group_name_H-M   'P 1'
#
loop_
_entity.id
_entity.type
_entity.pdbx_description
1 polymer ?
#
loop_
_entity_poly.entity_id
_entity_poly.type
_entity_poly.pdbx_seq_one_letter_code
_entity_poly.pdbx_strand_id
1 'polypeptide(L)'
;MTITETPRALALVGMPGAGKTLCARHLERRGFFQFRFGGIVVDEVLRRGLVINPENERVVREEFRSKDGMAAIALHALPHLKAALASYKSIIIDGLYSFSEYKILSPELGASMVVVAIVSSRALRYQRLASREDRP
;
A
#
# COMPACT_ATOMS: atom_id res chain seq x y z
N MET A 1 15.61 29.08 -9.53
CA MET A 1 14.29 28.44 -9.32
C MET A 1 14.55 27.04 -8.80
N THR A 2 14.35 26.81 -7.51
CA THR A 2 14.41 25.47 -6.92
C THR A 2 13.15 24.73 -7.37
N ILE A 3 13.29 23.85 -8.37
CA ILE A 3 12.26 22.87 -8.67
C ILE A 3 12.24 21.94 -7.46
N THR A 4 11.29 22.15 -6.55
CA THR A 4 10.96 21.12 -5.56
C THR A 4 10.35 19.98 -6.35
N GLU A 5 11.17 19.01 -6.76
CA GLU A 5 10.68 17.78 -7.38
C GLU A 5 9.60 17.21 -6.48
N THR A 6 8.38 17.16 -7.01
CA THR A 6 7.25 16.58 -6.28
C THR A 6 7.61 15.12 -6.01
N PRO A 7 7.48 14.61 -4.76
CA PRO A 7 7.78 13.23 -4.46
C PRO A 7 7.05 12.31 -5.43
N ARG A 8 7.80 11.45 -6.12
CA ARG A 8 7.21 10.57 -7.14
C ARG A 8 6.40 9.45 -6.49
N ALA A 9 6.75 9.04 -5.28
CA ALA A 9 6.05 8.00 -4.53
C ALA A 9 5.88 8.36 -3.04
N LEU A 10 4.68 8.20 -2.50
CA LEU A 10 4.36 8.41 -1.10
C LEU A 10 3.88 7.09 -0.48
N ALA A 11 4.63 6.54 0.47
CA ALA A 11 4.22 5.35 1.21
C ALA A 11 3.51 5.73 2.51
N LEU A 12 2.23 5.39 2.62
CA LEU A 12 1.44 5.63 3.83
C LEU A 12 1.61 4.47 4.80
N VAL A 13 2.09 4.79 6.00
CA VAL A 13 2.25 3.81 7.10
C VAL A 13 1.47 4.25 8.33
N GLY A 14 1.16 3.31 9.22
CA GLY A 14 0.38 3.60 10.43
C GLY A 14 -0.50 2.44 10.88
N MET A 15 -0.91 2.49 12.13
CA MET A 15 -1.69 1.42 12.76
C MET A 15 -3.12 1.30 12.17
N PRO A 16 -3.80 0.15 12.33
CA PRO A 16 -5.24 0.05 12.05
C PRO A 16 -6.03 1.13 12.80
N GLY A 17 -7.01 1.73 12.12
CA GLY A 17 -7.83 2.84 12.66
C GLY A 17 -7.15 4.21 12.65
N ALA A 18 -5.90 4.34 12.19
CA ALA A 18 -5.17 5.62 12.20
C ALA A 18 -5.66 6.62 11.14
N GLY A 19 -6.37 6.17 10.10
CA GLY A 19 -6.89 7.05 9.04
C GLY A 19 -6.09 7.05 7.74
N LYS A 20 -5.18 6.08 7.53
CA LYS A 20 -4.40 5.92 6.30
C LYS A 20 -5.27 5.95 5.04
N THR A 21 -6.33 5.14 5.00
CA THR A 21 -7.25 5.06 3.85
C THR A 21 -7.96 6.39 3.57
N LEU A 22 -8.26 7.18 4.62
CA LEU A 22 -8.83 8.51 4.44
C LEU A 22 -7.83 9.48 3.80
N CYS A 23 -6.57 9.43 4.26
CA CYS A 23 -5.46 10.18 3.65
C CYS A 23 -5.25 9.78 2.19
N ALA A 24 -5.20 8.47 1.90
CA ALA A 24 -5.04 7.95 0.54
C ALA A 24 -6.14 8.47 -0.39
N ARG A 25 -7.42 8.34 0.01
CA ARG A 25 -8.56 8.87 -0.74
C ARG A 25 -8.53 10.38 -0.91
N HIS A 26 -8.04 11.12 0.08
CA HIS A 26 -7.91 12.57 -0.01
C HIS A 26 -6.88 12.96 -1.08
N LEU A 27 -5.73 12.30 -1.09
CA LEU A 27 -4.67 12.54 -2.06
C LEU A 27 -5.05 12.05 -3.46
N GLU A 28 -5.76 10.92 -3.55
CA GLU A 28 -6.31 10.40 -4.82
C GLU A 28 -7.20 11.44 -5.51
N ARG A 29 -8.12 12.07 -4.76
CA ARG A 29 -8.95 13.19 -5.27
C ARG A 29 -8.15 14.42 -5.70
N ARG A 30 -6.88 14.52 -5.34
CA ARG A 30 -5.96 15.59 -5.79
C ARG A 30 -5.09 15.17 -6.98
N GLY A 31 -5.37 14.01 -7.60
CA GLY A 31 -4.70 13.55 -8.82
C GLY A 31 -3.52 12.61 -8.59
N PHE A 32 -3.36 12.09 -7.37
CA PHE A 32 -2.39 11.03 -7.10
C PHE A 32 -2.98 9.67 -7.49
N PHE A 33 -2.16 8.79 -8.04
CA PHE A 33 -2.58 7.40 -8.26
C PHE A 33 -2.46 6.59 -6.97
N GLN A 34 -3.55 6.02 -6.47
CA GLN A 34 -3.52 5.17 -5.30
C GLN A 34 -3.27 3.70 -5.70
N PHE A 35 -2.24 3.10 -5.11
CA PHE A 35 -1.97 1.67 -5.18
C PHE A 35 -2.07 1.04 -3.78
N ARG A 36 -2.97 0.06 -3.62
CA ARG A 36 -3.16 -0.67 -2.35
C ARG A 36 -2.44 -2.01 -2.38
N PHE A 37 -1.51 -2.23 -1.45
CA PHE A 37 -0.73 -3.48 -1.38
C PHE A 37 -1.58 -4.72 -1.14
N GLY A 38 -2.62 -4.60 -0.30
CA GLY A 38 -3.59 -5.68 -0.09
C GLY A 38 -4.32 -6.10 -1.38
N GLY A 39 -4.41 -5.21 -2.38
CA GLY A 39 -4.99 -5.52 -3.68
C GLY A 39 -4.29 -6.67 -4.40
N ILE A 40 -2.95 -6.76 -4.31
CA ILE A 40 -2.17 -7.83 -4.96
C ILE A 40 -2.65 -9.23 -4.53
N VAL A 41 -2.93 -9.41 -3.25
CA VAL A 41 -3.41 -10.70 -2.73
C VAL A 41 -4.84 -10.97 -3.20
N VAL A 42 -5.71 -9.95 -3.15
CA VAL A 42 -7.11 -10.07 -3.58
C VAL A 42 -7.20 -10.35 -5.09
N ASP A 43 -6.42 -9.66 -5.89
CA ASP A 43 -6.37 -9.83 -7.35
C ASP A 43 -5.89 -11.23 -7.71
N GLU A 44 -4.91 -11.77 -6.98
CA GLU A 44 -4.45 -13.15 -7.17
C GLU A 44 -5.50 -14.18 -6.74
N VAL A 45 -6.20 -13.98 -5.62
CA VAL A 45 -7.33 -14.83 -5.20
C VAL A 45 -8.40 -14.86 -6.31
N LEU A 46 -8.77 -13.70 -6.84
CA LEU A 46 -9.72 -13.59 -7.96
C LEU A 46 -9.20 -14.25 -9.24
N ARG A 47 -7.92 -14.05 -9.58
CA ARG A 47 -7.28 -14.65 -10.76
C ARG A 47 -7.31 -16.18 -10.72
N ARG A 48 -7.25 -16.77 -9.51
CA ARG A 48 -7.37 -18.22 -9.28
C ARG A 48 -8.83 -18.72 -9.27
N GLY A 49 -9.82 -17.83 -9.41
CA GLY A 49 -11.23 -18.18 -9.32
C GLY A 49 -11.69 -18.54 -7.90
N LEU A 50 -10.95 -18.10 -6.88
CA LEU A 50 -11.28 -18.37 -5.48
C LEU A 50 -12.20 -17.28 -4.92
N VAL A 51 -13.02 -17.65 -3.94
CA VAL A 51 -13.87 -16.68 -3.22
C VAL A 51 -12.99 -15.79 -2.34
N ILE A 52 -13.22 -14.47 -2.38
CA ILE A 52 -12.55 -13.54 -1.47
C ILE A 52 -13.00 -13.83 -0.04
N ASN A 53 -12.10 -14.37 0.76
CA ASN A 53 -12.28 -14.58 2.18
C ASN A 53 -10.91 -14.60 2.88
N PRO A 54 -10.87 -14.44 4.22
CA PRO A 54 -9.62 -14.36 4.96
C PRO A 54 -8.71 -15.59 4.80
N GLU A 55 -9.29 -16.79 4.60
CA GLU A 55 -8.53 -18.02 4.48
C GLU A 55 -7.80 -18.10 3.13
N ASN A 56 -8.50 -17.82 2.03
CA ASN A 56 -7.92 -17.80 0.70
C ASN A 56 -6.86 -16.70 0.55
N GLU A 57 -7.12 -15.52 1.11
CA GLU A 57 -6.10 -14.45 1.16
C GLU A 57 -4.88 -14.85 1.97
N ARG A 58 -5.07 -15.55 3.09
CA ARG A 58 -3.98 -16.05 3.93
C ARG A 58 -3.11 -17.03 3.16
N VAL A 59 -3.72 -18.01 2.48
CA VAL A 59 -3.02 -19.00 1.64
C VAL A 59 -2.18 -18.31 0.57
N VAL A 60 -2.78 -17.42 -0.23
CA VAL A 60 -2.06 -16.69 -1.28
C VAL A 60 -0.91 -15.86 -0.71
N ARG A 61 -1.14 -15.16 0.41
CA ARG A 61 -0.11 -14.32 1.05
C ARG A 61 1.06 -15.16 1.58
N GLU A 62 0.78 -16.34 2.13
CA GLU A 62 1.81 -17.27 2.60
C GLU A 62 2.59 -17.88 1.46
N GLU A 63 1.93 -18.26 0.36
CA GLU A 63 2.61 -18.75 -0.84
C GLU A 63 3.56 -17.72 -1.45
N PHE A 64 3.11 -16.47 -1.58
CA PHE A 64 3.96 -15.36 -2.03
C PHE A 64 5.20 -15.22 -1.15
N ARG A 65 5.03 -15.27 0.18
CA ARG A 65 6.16 -15.21 1.11
C ARG A 65 7.07 -16.42 1.04
N SER A 66 6.52 -17.61 0.79
CA SER A 66 7.32 -18.84 0.66
C SER A 66 8.17 -18.83 -0.60
N LYS A 67 7.70 -18.22 -1.69
CA LYS A 67 8.41 -18.18 -2.98
C LYS A 67 9.38 -17.00 -3.08
N ASP A 68 8.91 -15.82 -2.70
CA ASP A 68 9.59 -14.54 -2.98
C ASP A 68 10.06 -13.85 -1.69
N GLY A 69 9.90 -14.50 -0.54
CA GLY A 69 10.34 -14.00 0.75
C GLY A 69 9.49 -12.86 1.32
N MET A 70 10.03 -12.17 2.33
CA MET A 70 9.31 -11.13 3.07
C MET A 70 8.97 -9.87 2.25
N ALA A 71 9.56 -9.73 1.06
CA ALA A 71 9.33 -8.60 0.18
C ALA A 71 8.49 -8.96 -1.06
N ALA A 72 7.86 -10.14 -1.06
CA ALA A 72 7.03 -10.63 -2.16
C ALA A 72 6.04 -9.58 -2.68
N ILE A 73 5.26 -8.96 -1.78
CA ILE A 73 4.24 -7.99 -2.19
C ILE A 73 4.85 -6.78 -2.89
N ALA A 74 6.02 -6.30 -2.45
CA ALA A 74 6.71 -5.21 -3.13
C ALA A 74 7.19 -5.61 -4.54
N LEU A 75 7.69 -6.84 -4.70
CA LEU A 75 8.11 -7.37 -6.01
C LEU A 75 6.93 -7.46 -6.98
N HIS A 76 5.80 -8.01 -6.52
CA HIS A 76 4.58 -8.09 -7.31
C HIS A 76 3.96 -6.71 -7.60
N ALA A 77 4.08 -5.75 -6.68
CA ALA A 77 3.60 -4.39 -6.87
C ALA A 77 4.46 -3.58 -7.86
N LEU A 78 5.76 -3.85 -7.93
CA LEU A 78 6.71 -2.99 -8.63
C LEU A 78 6.37 -2.73 -10.12
N PRO A 79 5.98 -3.72 -10.94
CA PRO A 79 5.57 -3.48 -12.32
C PRO A 79 4.39 -2.49 -12.43
N HIS A 80 3.39 -2.62 -11.54
CA HIS A 80 2.23 -1.73 -11.51
C HIS A 80 2.61 -0.31 -11.09
N LEU A 81 3.49 -0.17 -10.10
CA LEU A 81 3.97 1.14 -9.63
C LEU A 81 4.81 1.84 -10.70
N LYS A 82 5.68 1.12 -11.43
CA LYS A 82 6.45 1.67 -12.55
C LYS A 82 5.54 2.11 -13.71
N ALA A 83 4.54 1.29 -14.06
CA ALA A 83 3.55 1.65 -15.08
C ALA A 83 2.74 2.90 -14.67
N ALA A 84 2.35 2.99 -13.40
CA ALA A 84 1.68 4.18 -12.88
C ALA A 84 2.56 5.42 -12.98
N LEU A 85 3.85 5.33 -12.65
CA LEU A 85 4.79 6.45 -12.77
C LEU A 85 5.06 6.93 -14.20
N ALA A 86 4.71 6.14 -15.22
CA ALA A 86 4.72 6.57 -16.61
C ALA A 86 3.51 7.46 -16.97
N SER A 87 2.41 7.34 -16.22
CA SER A 87 1.14 8.04 -16.50
C SER A 87 0.80 9.13 -15.48
N TYR A 88 1.33 9.02 -14.26
CA TYR A 88 1.02 9.88 -13.13
C TYR A 88 2.29 10.53 -12.57
N LYS A 89 2.17 11.80 -12.16
CA LYS A 89 3.29 12.55 -11.56
C LYS A 89 3.70 12.01 -10.20
N SER A 90 2.72 11.55 -9.42
CA SER A 90 2.92 11.03 -8.07
C SER A 90 1.98 9.87 -7.79
N ILE A 91 2.49 8.87 -7.06
CA ILE A 91 1.74 7.69 -6.63
C ILE A 91 1.68 7.61 -5.10
N ILE A 92 0.65 6.97 -4.58
CA ILE A 92 0.48 6.62 -3.17
C ILE A 92 0.56 5.11 -3.04
N ILE A 93 1.37 4.64 -2.11
CA ILE A 93 1.49 3.26 -1.71
C ILE A 93 0.78 3.11 -0.36
N ASP A 94 -0.44 2.54 -0.37
CA ASP A 94 -1.22 2.28 0.84
C ASP A 94 -0.95 0.86 1.34
N GLY A 95 -0.31 0.76 2.52
CA GLY A 95 -0.04 -0.51 3.18
C GLY A 95 1.37 -1.05 2.97
N LEU A 96 2.40 -0.20 3.06
CA LEU A 96 3.77 -0.68 3.21
C LEU A 96 3.90 -1.35 4.59
N TYR A 97 4.17 -2.66 4.62
CA TYR A 97 4.16 -3.49 5.82
C TYR A 97 5.54 -3.75 6.41
N SER A 98 6.60 -3.72 5.61
CA SER A 98 7.96 -4.02 6.10
C SER A 98 9.04 -3.06 5.59
N PHE A 99 10.11 -2.94 6.37
CA PHE A 99 11.32 -2.23 5.93
C PHE A 99 12.01 -2.90 4.75
N SER A 100 11.81 -4.22 4.57
CA SER A 100 12.31 -4.94 3.39
C SER A 100 11.61 -4.47 2.12
N GLU A 101 10.29 -4.26 2.16
CA GLU A 101 9.54 -3.69 1.03
C GLU A 101 10.03 -2.27 0.70
N TYR A 102 10.28 -1.44 1.72
CA TYR A 102 10.88 -0.11 1.53
C TYR A 102 12.21 -0.19 0.77
N LYS A 103 13.11 -1.08 1.19
CA LYS A 103 14.44 -1.25 0.58
C LYS A 103 14.40 -1.69 -0.87
N ILE A 104 13.39 -2.47 -1.26
CA ILE A 104 13.21 -2.89 -2.66
C ILE A 104 12.63 -1.73 -3.49
N LEU A 105 11.62 -1.04 -2.97
CA LEU A 105 10.89 -0.04 -3.74
C LEU A 105 11.66 1.27 -3.88
N SER A 106 12.34 1.72 -2.82
CA SER A 106 13.04 3.01 -2.82
C SER A 106 14.02 3.21 -3.98
N PRO A 107 14.93 2.26 -4.29
CA PRO A 107 15.84 2.44 -5.43
C PRO A 107 15.10 2.40 -6.78
N GLU A 108 14.05 1.58 -6.89
CA GLU A 108 13.32 1.34 -8.13
C GLU A 108 12.32 2.46 -8.49
N LEU A 109 11.78 3.13 -7.47
CA LEU A 109 10.86 4.28 -7.61
C LEU A 109 11.61 5.63 -7.53
N GLY A 110 12.91 5.59 -7.25
CA GLY A 110 13.81 6.73 -7.19
C GLY A 110 13.96 7.34 -5.79
N ALA A 111 14.97 8.19 -5.64
CA ALA A 111 15.38 8.81 -4.37
C ALA A 111 14.33 9.71 -3.68
N SER A 112 13.17 9.92 -4.32
CA SER A 112 12.07 10.77 -3.82
C SER A 112 10.93 9.98 -3.18
N MET A 113 11.11 8.69 -2.86
CA MET A 113 10.10 7.94 -2.11
C MET A 113 10.01 8.48 -0.68
N VAL A 114 8.87 9.06 -0.32
CA VAL A 114 8.60 9.64 0.99
C VAL A 114 7.70 8.71 1.80
N VAL A 115 8.10 8.40 3.03
CA VAL A 115 7.26 7.64 3.97
C VAL A 115 6.47 8.61 4.85
N VAL A 116 5.15 8.51 4.82
CA VAL A 116 4.25 9.37 5.60
C VAL A 116 3.57 8.52 6.67
N ALA A 117 3.92 8.79 7.92
CA ALA A 117 3.30 8.14 9.08
C ALA A 117 1.99 8.83 9.45
N ILE A 118 0.88 8.11 9.34
CA ILE A 118 -0.43 8.57 9.81
C ILE A 118 -0.65 8.03 11.22
N VAL A 119 -0.71 8.93 12.19
CA VAL A 119 -0.82 8.60 13.61
C VAL A 119 -2.12 9.10 14.21
N SER A 120 -2.62 8.35 15.20
CA SER A 120 -3.78 8.71 16.01
C SER A 120 -3.65 8.01 17.37
N SER A 121 -4.22 8.60 18.42
CA SER A 121 -4.19 8.02 19.76
C SER A 121 -4.82 6.61 19.79
N ARG A 122 -4.35 5.74 20.69
CA ARG A 122 -4.86 4.36 20.82
C ARG A 122 -6.37 4.34 21.05
N ALA A 123 -6.86 5.20 21.96
CA ALA A 123 -8.28 5.31 22.28
C ALA A 123 -9.11 5.62 21.02
N LEU A 124 -8.71 6.63 20.24
CA LEU A 124 -9.43 7.03 19.04
C LEU A 124 -9.40 5.94 17.95
N ARG A 125 -8.26 5.25 17.77
CA ARG A 125 -8.17 4.13 16.83
C ARG A 125 -9.12 3.00 17.21
N TYR A 126 -9.19 2.65 18.50
CA TYR A 126 -10.04 1.56 18.97
C TYR A 126 -11.52 1.91 18.86
N GLN A 127 -11.89 3.15 19.20
CA GLN A 127 -13.25 3.66 18.98
C GLN A 127 -13.68 3.53 17.51
N ARG A 128 -12.82 3.98 16.57
CA ARG A 128 -13.07 3.86 15.12
C ARG A 128 -13.16 2.42 14.63
N LEU A 129 -12.37 1.52 15.20
CA LEU A 129 -12.38 0.10 14.82
C LEU A 129 -13.61 -0.62 15.37
N ALA A 130 -14.10 -0.23 16.54
CA ALA A 130 -15.30 -0.80 17.15
C ALA A 130 -16.59 -0.41 16.40
N SER A 131 -16.63 0.79 15.81
CA SER A 131 -17.77 1.28 15.04
C SER A 131 -17.73 0.91 13.55
N ARG A 132 -16.81 0.03 13.14
CA ARG A 132 -16.57 -0.26 11.72
C ARG A 132 -17.33 -1.52 11.32
N GLU A 133 -18.23 -1.38 10.34
CA GLU A 133 -19.03 -2.50 9.82
C GLU A 133 -18.18 -3.48 8.99
N ASP A 134 -17.29 -2.97 8.13
CA ASP A 134 -16.46 -3.80 7.25
C ASP A 134 -14.97 -3.73 7.58
N ARG A 135 -14.35 -4.91 7.71
CA ARG A 135 -12.90 -5.10 7.85
C ARG A 135 -12.33 -5.75 6.57
N PRO A 136 -11.99 -4.95 5.53
CA PRO A 136 -11.17 -5.40 4.42
C PRO A 136 -9.72 -5.60 4.85
#